data_AF-A0A957V2Y9-F1
#
_entry.id   AF-A0A957V2Y9-F1
#
_cell.length_a   1.000
_cell.length_b   1.000
_cell.length_c   1.000
_cell.angle_alpha   90.00
_cell.angle_beta   90.00
_cell.angle_gamma   90.00
#
_symmetry.space_group_name_H-M   'P 1'
#
loop_
_entity.id
_entity.type
_entity.pdbx_description
1 polymer ?
#
loop_
_entity_poly.entity_id
_entity_poly.type
_entity_poly.pdbx_seq_one_letter_code
_entity_poly.pdbx_strand_id
1 'polypeptide(L)'
;MTIDGKPMDFSAGDTVLEVALAHGIDIPRLCYHPELKPSGGCRLCLVEIEGRPAPAPSCGLACADGMSVRTTSDALTAMRRDIIDLFVSEHPLTCVT
;
A
#
# COMPACT_ATOMS: atom_id res chain seq x y z
N MET A 1 -16.12 -2.31 -1.33
CA MET A 1 -15.01 -3.22 -1.71
C MET A 1 -14.70 -4.17 -0.56
N THR A 2 -13.78 -5.11 -0.72
CA THR A 2 -13.31 -5.97 0.37
C THR A 2 -11.81 -5.81 0.56
N ILE A 3 -11.35 -5.55 1.79
CA ILE A 3 -9.92 -5.52 2.15
C ILE A 3 -9.68 -6.59 3.23
N ASP A 4 -8.79 -7.54 2.96
CA ASP A 4 -8.46 -8.67 3.84
C ASP A 4 -9.70 -9.43 4.35
N GLY A 5 -10.66 -9.67 3.43
CA GLY A 5 -11.91 -10.37 3.72
C GLY A 5 -12.98 -9.54 4.44
N LYS A 6 -12.70 -8.27 4.77
CA LYS A 6 -13.66 -7.39 5.44
C LYS A 6 -14.28 -6.41 4.43
N PRO A 7 -15.61 -6.27 4.40
CA PRO A 7 -16.26 -5.28 3.55
C PRO A 7 -15.93 -3.87 4.05
N MET A 8 -15.64 -2.97 3.11
CA MET A 8 -15.30 -1.57 3.36
C MET A 8 -16.15 -0.67 2.48
N ASP A 9 -16.71 0.36 3.10
CA ASP A 9 -17.37 1.47 2.43
C ASP A 9 -16.33 2.46 1.92
N PHE A 10 -16.59 3.07 0.77
CA PHE A 10 -15.71 4.04 0.15
C PHE A 10 -16.51 5.08 -0.63
N SER A 11 -15.95 6.27 -0.77
CA SER A 11 -16.50 7.33 -1.62
C SER A 11 -15.88 7.28 -3.01
N ALA A 12 -16.60 7.78 -4.01
CA ALA A 12 -16.07 7.90 -5.35
C ALA A 12 -14.82 8.80 -5.35
N GLY A 13 -13.71 8.26 -5.85
CA GLY A 13 -12.42 8.95 -5.90
C GLY A 13 -11.46 8.59 -4.77
N ASP A 14 -11.93 7.91 -3.72
CA ASP A 14 -11.04 7.42 -2.67
C ASP A 14 -10.03 6.42 -3.25
N THR A 15 -8.84 6.40 -2.68
CA THR A 15 -7.83 5.38 -2.96
C THR A 15 -7.92 4.23 -1.97
N VAL A 16 -7.43 3.05 -2.37
CA VAL A 16 -7.39 1.87 -1.49
C VAL A 16 -6.61 2.15 -0.21
N LEU A 17 -5.57 2.99 -0.27
CA LEU A 17 -4.82 3.39 0.93
C LEU A 17 -5.69 4.22 1.88
N GLU A 18 -6.44 5.20 1.38
CA GLU A 18 -7.29 6.05 2.22
C GLU A 18 -8.38 5.24 2.92
N VAL A 19 -9.05 4.34 2.18
CA VAL A 19 -10.08 3.46 2.74
C VAL A 19 -9.49 2.52 3.79
N ALA A 20 -8.33 1.93 3.52
CA ALA A 20 -7.64 1.06 4.48
C ALA A 20 -7.34 1.80 5.80
N LEU A 21 -6.75 3.00 5.71
CA LEU A 21 -6.40 3.80 6.88
C LEU A 21 -7.62 4.27 7.66
N ALA A 22 -8.69 4.68 6.98
CA ALA A 22 -9.94 5.09 7.61
C ALA A 22 -10.58 3.95 8.42
N HIS A 23 -10.31 2.69 8.05
CA HIS A 23 -10.82 1.49 8.73
C HIS A 23 -9.77 0.80 9.61
N GLY A 24 -8.67 1.48 9.93
CA GLY A 24 -7.65 0.99 10.87
C GLY A 24 -6.74 -0.11 10.31
N ILE A 25 -6.69 -0.30 9.00
CA ILE A 25 -5.75 -1.20 8.32
C ILE A 25 -4.51 -0.38 7.95
N ASP A 26 -3.40 -0.62 8.65
CA ASP A 26 -2.16 0.08 8.35
C ASP A 26 -1.42 -0.57 7.18
N ILE A 27 -1.14 0.24 6.16
CA ILE A 27 -0.37 -0.16 4.98
C ILE A 27 0.95 0.63 5.01
N PRO A 28 2.11 -0.06 4.95
CA PRO A 28 3.42 0.60 4.96
C PRO A 28 3.58 1.62 3.84
N ARG A 29 4.11 2.81 4.18
CA ARG A 29 4.26 3.94 3.25
C ARG A 29 5.37 4.88 3.71
N LEU A 30 6.08 5.47 2.74
CA LEU A 30 7.06 6.53 2.99
C LEU A 30 6.70 7.83 2.26
N CYS A 31 6.28 7.74 1.00
CA CYS A 31 6.07 8.92 0.15
C CYS A 31 4.63 9.43 0.11
N TYR A 32 3.70 8.83 0.85
CA TYR A 32 2.30 9.27 0.89
C TYR A 32 2.09 10.33 1.98
N HIS A 33 1.39 11.39 1.63
CA HIS A 33 0.90 12.40 2.57
C HIS A 33 -0.50 12.84 2.13
N PRO A 34 -1.49 12.99 3.05
CA PRO A 34 -2.88 13.32 2.70
C PRO A 34 -3.03 14.63 1.90
N GLU A 35 -2.14 15.59 2.13
CA GLU A 35 -2.17 16.90 1.46
C GLU A 35 -1.39 16.93 0.13
N LEU A 36 -0.73 15.83 -0.25
CA LEU A 36 0.10 15.74 -1.45
C LEU A 36 -0.49 14.74 -2.44
N LYS A 37 -0.24 15.00 -3.74
CA LYS A 37 -0.59 14.03 -4.78
C LYS A 37 0.23 12.75 -4.60
N PRO A 38 -0.40 11.56 -4.66
CA PRO A 38 0.32 10.30 -4.55
C PRO A 38 1.34 10.13 -5.68
N SER A 39 2.61 9.89 -5.32
CA SER A 39 3.67 9.67 -6.31
C SER A 39 3.78 8.21 -6.75
N GLY A 40 3.41 7.26 -5.88
CA GLY A 40 3.64 5.83 -6.09
C GLY A 40 5.12 5.41 -6.08
N GLY A 41 6.04 6.33 -5.77
CA GLY A 41 7.48 6.13 -5.94
C GLY A 41 8.12 5.20 -4.91
N CYS A 42 7.68 5.21 -3.64
CA CYS A 42 8.31 4.39 -2.60
C CYS A 42 7.98 2.90 -2.67
N ARG A 43 6.91 2.51 -3.38
CA ARG A 43 6.45 1.12 -3.58
C ARG A 43 6.21 0.29 -2.30
N LEU A 44 6.26 0.85 -1.10
CA LEU A 44 5.96 0.11 0.13
C LEU A 44 4.47 -0.20 0.30
N CYS A 45 3.61 0.64 -0.27
CA CYS A 45 2.16 0.52 -0.18
C CYS A 45 1.56 -0.48 -1.17
N LEU A 46 2.37 -1.40 -1.70
CA LEU A 46 1.92 -2.44 -2.61
C LEU A 46 0.86 -3.33 -1.95
N VAL A 47 -0.21 -3.61 -2.69
CA VAL A 47 -1.30 -4.50 -2.32
C VAL A 47 -1.63 -5.42 -3.49
N GLU A 48 -2.13 -6.61 -3.17
CA GLU A 48 -2.57 -7.58 -4.15
C GLU A 48 -4.07 -7.41 -4.40
N ILE A 49 -4.48 -7.54 -5.66
CA ILE A 49 -5.88 -7.39 -6.07
C ILE A 49 -6.29 -8.70 -6.73
N GLU A 50 -7.41 -9.25 -6.30
CA GLU A 50 -7.94 -10.48 -6.87
C GLU A 50 -8.19 -10.32 -8.38
N GLY A 51 -7.75 -11.32 -9.17
CA GLY A 51 -7.82 -11.29 -10.63
C GLY A 51 -6.75 -10.46 -11.33
N ARG A 52 -5.83 -9.80 -10.60
CA ARG A 52 -4.66 -9.12 -11.21
C ARG A 52 -3.37 -9.92 -10.98
N PRO A 53 -2.49 -10.01 -11.98
CA PRO A 53 -1.27 -10.82 -11.87
C PRO A 53 -0.16 -10.15 -11.05
N ALA A 54 -0.22 -8.84 -10.84
CA ALA A 54 0.84 -8.08 -10.19
C ALA A 54 0.28 -7.15 -9.09
N PRO A 55 1.02 -6.96 -7.98
CA PRO A 55 0.66 -5.98 -6.96
C PRO A 55 0.64 -4.54 -7.50
N ALA A 56 -0.25 -3.73 -6.95
CA ALA A 56 -0.42 -2.33 -7.32
C ALA A 56 -0.18 -1.42 -6.11
N PRO A 57 0.29 -0.17 -6.32
CA PRO A 57 0.47 0.77 -5.23
C PRO A 57 -0.91 1.28 -4.75
N SER A 58 -1.27 0.98 -3.51
CA SER A 58 -2.59 1.36 -2.95
C SER A 58 -2.79 2.88 -2.89
N CYS A 59 -1.73 3.67 -2.76
CA CYS A 59 -1.80 5.12 -2.64
C CYS A 59 -2.33 5.84 -3.88
N GLY A 60 -2.30 5.21 -5.06
CA GLY A 60 -2.81 5.77 -6.31
C GLY A 60 -3.88 4.90 -6.97
N LEU A 61 -4.30 3.84 -6.28
CA LEU A 61 -5.27 2.88 -6.79
C LEU A 61 -6.67 3.33 -6.38
N ALA A 62 -7.46 3.80 -7.34
CA ALA A 62 -8.84 4.16 -7.12
C ALA A 62 -9.69 2.96 -6.70
N CYS A 63 -10.56 3.19 -5.72
CA CYS A 63 -11.52 2.22 -5.23
C CYS A 63 -12.57 1.87 -6.30
N ALA A 64 -12.96 0.59 -6.39
CA ALA A 64 -13.99 0.14 -7.30
C ALA A 64 -14.89 -0.92 -6.66
N ASP A 65 -16.13 -0.99 -7.12
CA ASP A 65 -17.09 -2.02 -6.69
C ASP A 65 -16.61 -3.41 -7.09
N GLY A 66 -16.84 -4.38 -6.19
CA GLY A 66 -16.37 -5.75 -6.36
C GLY A 66 -14.84 -5.93 -6.24
N MET A 67 -14.07 -4.88 -5.99
CA MET A 67 -12.63 -5.00 -5.76
C MET A 67 -12.36 -5.77 -4.46
N SER A 68 -11.49 -6.78 -4.53
CA SER A 68 -11.00 -7.59 -3.42
C SER A 68 -9.50 -7.39 -3.30
N VAL A 69 -9.06 -6.83 -2.17
CA VAL A 69 -7.68 -6.42 -1.92
C VAL A 69 -7.12 -7.23 -0.75
N ARG A 70 -5.89 -7.70 -0.90
CA ARG A 70 -5.08 -8.30 0.17
C ARG A 70 -3.91 -7.38 0.48
N THR A 71 -3.76 -6.98 1.74
CA THR A 71 -2.71 -6.04 2.18
C THR A 71 -1.49 -6.73 2.76
N THR A 72 -1.65 -8.00 3.16
CA THR A 72 -0.58 -8.82 3.76
C THR A 72 -0.53 -10.19 3.11
N SER A 73 0.66 -10.58 2.66
CA SER A 73 1.00 -11.92 2.20
C SER A 73 2.51 -12.12 2.32
N ASP A 74 3.00 -13.36 2.23
CA ASP A 74 4.44 -13.64 2.24
C ASP A 74 5.13 -12.97 1.06
N ALA A 75 4.49 -12.95 -0.12
CA ALA A 75 5.00 -12.28 -1.31
C ALA A 75 5.10 -10.76 -1.12
N LEU A 76 4.05 -10.12 -0.58
CA LEU A 76 4.08 -8.67 -0.27
C LEU A 76 5.14 -8.34 0.78
N THR A 77 5.30 -9.20 1.79
CA THR A 77 6.30 -9.01 2.84
C THR A 77 7.72 -9.11 2.29
N ALA A 78 7.99 -10.10 1.43
CA ALA A 78 9.27 -10.24 0.74
C ALA A 78 9.58 -9.02 -0.13
N MET A 79 8.63 -8.60 -0.99
CA MET A 79 8.81 -7.41 -1.83
C MET A 79 9.08 -6.13 -1.01
N ARG A 80 8.37 -5.95 0.11
CA ARG A 80 8.59 -4.78 0.99
C ARG A 80 9.97 -4.82 1.64
N ARG A 81 10.47 -6.00 2.02
CA ARG A 81 11.83 -6.16 2.54
C ARG A 81 12.87 -5.81 1.48
N ASP A 82 12.73 -6.34 0.27
CA ASP A 82 13.64 -6.03 -0.84
C ASP A 82 13.70 -4.53 -1.14
N ILE A 83 12.56 -3.84 -1.08
CA ILE A 83 12.47 -2.39 -1.25
C ILE A 83 13.19 -1.65 -0.12
N ILE A 84 13.03 -2.09 1.13
CA ILE A 84 13.73 -1.49 2.27
C ILE A 84 15.24 -1.75 2.16
N ASP A 85 15.65 -2.95 1.79
CA ASP A 85 17.06 -3.31 1.59
C ASP A 85 17.69 -2.43 0.51
N LEU A 86 16.97 -2.14 -0.57
CA LEU A 86 17.40 -1.20 -1.61
C LEU A 86 17.51 0.25 -1.08
N PHE A 87 16.58 0.70 -0.24
CA PHE A 87 16.70 2.03 0.37
C PHE A 87 17.89 2.12 1.32
N VAL A 88 18.12 1.08 2.10
CA VAL A 88 19.20 1.03 3.10
C VAL A 88 20.57 0.87 2.44
N SER A 89 20.68 0.22 1.27
CA SER A 89 21.96 0.08 0.56
C SER A 89 22.62 1.42 0.21
N GLU A 90 21.80 2.45 -0.01
CA GLU A 90 22.24 3.83 -0.30
C GLU A 90 22.06 4.77 0.91
N HIS A 91 21.49 4.31 2.02
CA HIS A 91 21.29 5.13 3.21
C HIS A 91 22.56 5.15 4.07
N PRO A 92 23.06 6.33 4.48
CA PRO A 92 24.18 6.38 5.42
C PRO A 92 23.76 5.72 6.74
N LEU A 93 24.47 4.67 7.15
CA LEU A 93 24.21 3.92 8.38
C LEU A 93 24.68 4.69 9.63
N THR A 94 24.13 5.88 9.83
CA THR A 94 24.46 6.79 10.94
C THR A 94 23.35 6.84 11.99
N CYS A 95 22.46 5.85 12.02
CA CYS A 95 21.44 5.74 13.05
C CYS A 95 22.10 5.75 14.44
N VAL A 96 21.82 6.79 15.23
CA VAL A 96 22.17 6.82 16.65
C VAL A 96 21.22 5.89 17.40
N THR A 97 21.81 5.05 18.24
CA THR A 97 21.08 4.10 19.10
C THR A 97 20.52 4.80 20.33
#